data_AF-A0A7V8IY90-F1
#
_entry.id   AF-A0A7V8IY90-F1
#
_cell.length_a   1.000
_cell.length_b   1.000
_cell.length_c   1.000
_cell.angle_alpha   90.00
_cell.angle_beta   90.00
_cell.angle_gamma   90.00
#
_symmetry.space_group_name_H-M   'P 1'
#
loop_
_entity.id
_entity.type
_entity.pdbx_description
1 polymer ?
#
loop_
_entity_poly.entity_id
_entity_poly.type
_entity_poly.pdbx_seq_one_letter_code
_entity_poly.pdbx_strand_id
1 'polypeptide(L)'
;MKMINVRLDPDDKRRAEALQKSGVTVSEIVRRAIRAEYERRVPASRKERSMADLVAEIHARHPVTGRRPRVDLTDRHAVQRFIRARIQKKLRKSR
;
A
#
# COMPACT_ATOMS: atom_id res chain seq x y z
N MET A 1 -14.69 -2.21 -15.04
CA MET A 1 -13.59 -1.59 -15.83
C MET A 1 -13.83 -0.08 -15.87
N LYS A 2 -12.79 0.74 -15.69
CA LYS A 2 -12.89 2.21 -15.83
C LYS A 2 -12.45 2.60 -17.24
N MET A 3 -13.27 3.37 -17.95
CA MET A 3 -12.93 3.88 -19.28
C MET A 3 -12.11 5.16 -19.16
N ILE A 4 -11.05 5.28 -19.96
CA ILE A 4 -10.19 6.46 -20.04
C ILE A 4 -10.21 6.92 -21.49
N ASN A 5 -10.59 8.18 -21.72
CA ASN A 5 -10.55 8.81 -23.03
C ASN A 5 -9.19 9.49 -23.23
N VAL A 6 -8.53 9.20 -24.34
CA VAL A 6 -7.24 9.79 -24.72
C VAL A 6 -7.45 10.59 -26.00
N ARG A 7 -6.90 11.80 -26.05
CA ARG A 7 -6.87 12.60 -27.28
C ARG A 7 -5.64 12.21 -28.09
N LEU A 8 -5.84 11.93 -29.37
CA LEU A 8 -4.78 11.65 -30.33
C LEU A 8 -4.66 12.83 -31.29
N ASP A 9 -3.45 13.11 -31.73
CA ASP A 9 -3.25 14.02 -32.85
C ASP A 9 -3.72 13.39 -34.18
N PRO A 10 -3.83 14.17 -35.27
CA PRO A 10 -4.32 13.67 -36.55
C PRO A 10 -3.47 12.58 -37.20
N ASP A 11 -2.17 12.50 -36.92
CA ASP A 11 -1.30 11.45 -37.46
C ASP A 11 -1.50 10.14 -36.68
N ASP A 12 -1.47 10.22 -35.36
CA ASP A 12 -1.72 9.08 -34.47
C ASP A 12 -3.12 8.50 -34.66
N LYS A 13 -4.13 9.36 -34.89
CA LYS A 13 -5.48 8.91 -35.25
C LYS A 13 -5.47 8.08 -36.53
N ARG A 14 -4.79 8.53 -37.60
CA ARG A 14 -4.71 7.81 -38.88
C ARG A 14 -4.02 6.45 -38.71
N ARG A 15 -2.95 6.39 -37.91
CA ARG A 15 -2.25 5.14 -37.59
C ARG A 15 -3.15 4.19 -36.79
N ALA A 16 -3.88 4.70 -35.79
CA ALA A 16 -4.81 3.93 -34.99
C ALA A 16 -5.95 3.33 -35.84
N GLU A 17 -6.50 4.11 -36.78
CA GLU A 17 -7.52 3.63 -37.73
C GLU A 17 -6.97 2.55 -38.67
N ALA A 18 -5.74 2.70 -39.15
CA ALA A 18 -5.08 1.69 -39.99
C ALA A 18 -4.85 0.38 -39.23
N LEU A 19 -4.41 0.46 -37.97
CA LEU A 19 -4.24 -0.71 -37.09
C LEU A 19 -5.58 -1.40 -36.79
N GLN A 20 -6.64 -0.63 -36.60
CA GLN A 20 -7.97 -1.20 -36.39
C GLN A 20 -8.46 -1.97 -37.63
N LYS A 21 -8.20 -1.45 -38.83
CA LYS A 21 -8.53 -2.13 -40.11
C LYS A 21 -7.78 -3.44 -40.30
N SER A 22 -6.59 -3.59 -39.73
CA SER A 22 -5.83 -4.85 -39.75
C SER A 22 -6.18 -5.79 -38.60
N GLY A 23 -7.21 -5.48 -37.81
CA GLY A 23 -7.69 -6.32 -36.71
C GLY A 23 -6.98 -6.10 -35.37
N VAL A 24 -6.09 -5.12 -35.28
CA VAL A 24 -5.37 -4.81 -34.04
C VAL A 24 -6.20 -3.86 -33.17
N THR A 25 -6.47 -4.25 -31.93
CA THR A 25 -7.24 -3.39 -31.02
C THR A 25 -6.34 -2.36 -30.34
N VAL A 26 -6.61 -1.07 -30.59
CA VAL A 26 -5.86 0.05 -29.99
C VAL A 26 -5.87 -0.03 -28.46
N SER A 27 -6.98 -0.47 -27.86
CA SER A 27 -7.07 -0.64 -26.40
C SER A 27 -6.10 -1.68 -25.86
N GLU A 28 -5.79 -2.74 -26.59
CA GLU A 28 -4.79 -3.73 -26.17
C GLU A 28 -3.39 -3.14 -26.20
N ILE A 29 -3.05 -2.39 -27.25
CA ILE A 29 -1.78 -1.67 -27.36
C ILE A 29 -1.61 -0.73 -26.17
N VAL A 30 -2.62 0.11 -25.91
CA VAL A 30 -2.59 1.09 -24.81
C VAL A 30 -2.45 0.38 -23.45
N ARG A 31 -3.19 -0.71 -23.20
CA ARG A 31 -3.07 -1.47 -21.95
C ARG A 31 -1.67 -2.06 -21.76
N ARG A 32 -1.08 -2.63 -22.81
CA ARG A 32 0.29 -3.16 -22.78
C ARG A 32 1.31 -2.05 -22.52
N ALA A 33 1.19 -0.92 -23.21
CA ALA A 33 2.06 0.24 -23.03
C ALA A 33 1.99 0.80 -21.60
N ILE A 34 0.78 0.96 -21.05
CA ILE A 34 0.58 1.40 -19.66
C ILE A 34 1.25 0.44 -18.69
N ARG A 35 1.08 -0.89 -18.86
CA ARG A 35 1.68 -1.89 -17.99
C ARG A 35 3.21 -1.82 -18.04
N ALA A 36 3.79 -1.83 -19.24
CA ALA A 36 5.23 -1.73 -19.42
C ALA A 36 5.79 -0.43 -18.82
N GLU A 37 5.11 0.70 -19.01
CA GLU A 37 5.53 1.98 -18.43
C GLU A 37 5.41 2.00 -16.91
N TYR A 38 4.35 1.40 -16.37
CA TYR A 38 4.17 1.24 -14.93
C TYR A 38 5.30 0.39 -14.34
N GLU A 39 5.61 -0.76 -14.94
CA GLU A 39 6.70 -1.64 -14.50
C GLU A 39 8.07 -0.96 -14.59
N ARG A 40 8.30 -0.12 -15.61
CA ARG A 40 9.53 0.67 -15.73
C ARG A 40 9.66 1.73 -14.65
N ARG A 41 8.57 2.45 -14.33
CA ARG A 41 8.61 3.59 -13.40
C ARG A 41 8.39 3.22 -11.94
N VAL A 42 7.70 2.11 -11.69
CA VAL A 42 7.43 1.59 -10.35
C VAL A 42 8.36 0.40 -10.15
N PRO A 43 9.59 0.62 -9.65
CA PRO A 43 10.52 -0.46 -9.40
C PRO A 43 9.87 -1.52 -8.50
N ALA A 44 10.26 -2.78 -8.71
CA ALA A 44 9.77 -3.94 -7.97
C ALA A 44 9.88 -3.83 -6.44
N SER A 45 10.58 -2.82 -5.91
CA SER A 45 10.60 -2.45 -4.48
C SER A 45 9.27 -1.92 -3.95
N ARG A 46 8.32 -1.58 -4.85
CA ARG A 46 6.93 -1.27 -4.53
C ARG A 46 5.97 -2.43 -4.84
N LYS A 47 6.48 -3.65 -5.08
CA LYS A 47 5.69 -4.83 -4.70
C LYS A 47 5.33 -4.62 -3.25
N GLU A 48 4.04 -4.61 -2.94
CA GLU A 48 3.51 -4.44 -1.59
C GLU A 48 4.48 -5.06 -0.59
N ARG A 49 5.21 -4.22 0.16
CA ARG A 49 5.98 -4.76 1.29
C ARG A 49 4.95 -5.51 2.09
N SER A 50 5.18 -6.81 2.29
CA SER A 50 4.26 -7.60 3.08
C SER A 50 4.12 -6.89 4.42
N MET A 51 2.89 -6.79 4.93
CA MET A 51 2.68 -6.22 6.27
C MET A 51 3.58 -6.90 7.30
N ALA A 52 3.89 -8.19 7.09
CA ALA A 52 4.85 -8.94 7.89
C ALA A 52 6.27 -8.38 7.82
N ASP A 53 6.76 -7.97 6.65
CA ASP A 53 8.10 -7.40 6.46
C ASP A 53 8.22 -6.04 7.14
N LEU A 54 7.16 -5.22 7.05
CA LEU A 54 7.10 -3.93 7.72
C LEU A 54 7.10 -4.09 9.25
N VAL A 55 6.30 -5.03 9.76
CA VAL A 55 6.24 -5.36 11.19
C VAL A 55 7.59 -5.91 11.69
N ALA A 56 8.24 -6.77 10.92
CA ALA A 56 9.57 -7.29 11.23
C ALA A 56 10.62 -6.18 11.29
N GLU A 57 10.61 -5.24 10.34
CA GLU A 57 11.50 -4.06 10.32
C GLU A 57 11.29 -3.18 11.56
N ILE A 58 10.03 -2.93 11.94
CA ILE A 58 9.68 -2.16 13.15
C ILE A 58 10.23 -2.86 14.41
N HIS A 59 10.05 -4.17 14.53
CA HIS A 59 10.56 -4.95 15.66
C HIS A 59 12.08 -5.03 15.70
N ALA A 60 12.75 -5.08 14.55
CA ALA A 60 14.22 -5.06 14.48
C ALA A 60 14.79 -3.71 14.94
N ARG A 61 14.16 -2.60 14.53
CA ARG A 61 14.55 -1.24 14.93
C ARG A 61 14.20 -0.92 16.39
N HIS A 62 13.08 -1.46 16.87
CA HIS A 62 12.58 -1.25 18.22
C HIS A 62 12.28 -2.60 18.88
N PRO A 63 13.31 -3.30 19.39
CA PRO A 63 13.13 -4.57 20.07
C PRO A 63 12.19 -4.38 21.25
N VAL A 64 11.12 -5.17 21.30
CA VAL A 64 10.12 -5.10 22.38
C VAL A 64 10.74 -5.73 23.62
N THR A 65 11.37 -4.91 24.46
CA THR A 65 12.07 -5.33 25.69
C THR A 65 11.14 -5.51 26.90
N GLY A 66 9.83 -5.48 26.70
CA GLY A 66 8.82 -5.52 27.76
C GLY A 66 8.02 -6.82 27.81
N ARG A 67 7.66 -7.27 29.02
CA ARG A 67 6.66 -8.34 29.19
C ARG A 67 5.31 -7.89 28.63
N ARG A 68 4.64 -8.79 27.89
CA ARG A 68 3.27 -8.55 27.42
C ARG A 68 2.35 -8.22 28.60
N PRO A 69 1.43 -7.27 28.45
CA PRO A 69 0.43 -6.98 29.47
C PRO A 69 -0.36 -8.25 29.80
N ARG A 70 -0.57 -8.53 31.10
CA ARG A 70 -1.53 -9.55 31.55
C ARG A 70 -2.95 -8.99 31.51
N VAL A 71 -3.35 -8.47 30.36
CA VAL A 71 -4.71 -8.01 30.10
C VAL A 71 -5.15 -8.59 28.77
N ASP A 72 -6.41 -9.02 28.70
CA ASP A 72 -7.01 -9.40 27.43
C ASP A 72 -7.01 -8.19 26.50
N LEU A 73 -6.33 -8.32 25.36
CA LEU A 73 -6.17 -7.25 24.38
C LEU A 73 -7.42 -7.06 23.50
N THR A 74 -8.35 -8.01 23.55
CA THR A 74 -9.61 -7.95 22.81
C THR A 74 -10.71 -7.22 23.59
N ASP A 75 -10.62 -7.18 24.92
CA ASP A 75 -11.49 -6.38 25.78
C ASP A 75 -10.99 -4.92 25.89
N ARG A 76 -11.67 -4.03 25.15
CA ARG A 76 -11.39 -2.59 25.14
C ARG A 76 -11.44 -1.95 26.53
N HIS A 77 -12.39 -2.34 27.38
CA HIS A 77 -12.55 -1.73 28.71
C HIS A 77 -11.46 -2.19 29.67
N ALA A 78 -11.06 -3.47 29.60
CA ALA A 78 -9.93 -3.98 30.36
C ALA A 78 -8.62 -3.28 29.99
N VAL A 79 -8.35 -3.08 28.70
CA VAL A 79 -7.15 -2.37 28.21
C VAL A 79 -7.13 -0.92 28.69
N GLN A 80 -8.25 -0.19 28.58
CA GLN A 80 -8.31 1.20 29.02
C GLN A 80 -8.04 1.35 30.53
N ARG A 81 -8.62 0.48 31.36
CA ARG A 81 -8.35 0.47 32.80
C ARG A 81 -6.88 0.19 33.09
N PHE A 82 -6.28 -0.79 32.40
CA PHE A 82 -4.87 -1.13 32.55
C PHE A 82 -3.95 0.05 32.20
N ILE A 83 -4.20 0.74 31.08
CA ILE A 83 -3.41 1.91 30.65
C ILE A 83 -3.54 3.05 31.68
N ARG A 84 -4.77 3.38 32.11
CA ARG A 84 -5.01 4.45 33.11
C ARG A 84 -4.27 4.16 34.43
N ALA A 85 -4.38 2.94 34.94
CA ALA A 85 -3.69 2.53 36.17
C ALA A 85 -2.16 2.63 36.03
N ARG A 86 -1.62 2.25 34.87
CA ARG A 86 -0.17 2.34 34.59
C ARG A 86 0.31 3.79 34.52
N ILE A 87 -0.45 4.70 33.91
CA ILE A 87 -0.13 6.13 33.86
C ILE A 87 -0.14 6.73 35.27
N GLN A 88 -1.17 6.48 36.06
CA GLN A 88 -1.26 6.97 37.44
C GLN A 88 -0.09 6.46 38.31
N LYS A 89 0.29 5.19 38.17
CA LYS A 89 1.45 4.62 38.88
C LYS A 89 2.77 5.30 38.50
N LYS A 90 2.95 5.65 37.22
CA LYS A 90 4.14 6.35 36.73
C LYS A 90 4.20 7.79 37.27
N LEU A 91 3.07 8.50 37.27
CA LEU A 91 2.97 9.86 37.82
C LEU A 91 3.25 9.90 39.32
N ARG A 92 2.77 8.90 40.08
CA ARG A 92 3.05 8.79 41.53
C ARG A 92 4.50 8.46 41.87
N LYS A 93 5.24 7.80 40.98
CA LYS A 93 6.68 7.49 41.15
C LYS A 93 7.61 8.62 40.71
N SER A 94 7.09 9.63 40.02
CA SER A 94 7.86 10.77 39.51
C SER A 94 7.72 12.02 40.40
N ARG A 95 6.96 11.91 41.51
CA ARG A 95 6.92 12.84 42.64
C ARG A 95 7.75 12.24 43.76
#